data_AF-A0A3M1MUV4-F1
#
_entry.id   AF-A0A3M1MUV4-F1
#
_cell.length_a   1.000
_cell.length_b   1.000
_cell.length_c   1.000
_cell.angle_alpha   90.00
_cell.angle_beta   90.00
_cell.angle_gamma   90.00
#
_symmetry.space_group_name_H-M   'P 1'
#
loop_
_entity.id
_entity.type
_entity.pdbx_description
1 polymer ?
#
loop_
_entity_poly.entity_id
_entity_poly.type
_entity_poly.pdbx_seq_one_letter_code
_entity_poly.pdbx_strand_id
1 'polypeptide(L)'
;MGKRKYYVVWQGRRPGVYATWAECEAQVKGYPDAKYKAFPTRAMAEAAFHGKSEDFIGQKENAQVWLLAPEPPLTPCLCVDAACSGVPGPVEYRGVRLPEGEQVFHQGPFPGGTNNIGEFLALVHALAWLNERRLDWPVYSDSHTALAWVRAGKCRTDVVRTPENAPLFALVARAEAWLAEHPVRNSLRKWDTQAWGEIPADFGRK
;
A
#
# COMPACT_ATOMS: atom_id res chain seq x y z
N MET A 1 -14.33 -12.52 8.27
CA MET A 1 -15.38 -11.49 8.09
C MET A 1 -14.96 -10.60 6.93
N GLY A 2 -15.72 -10.56 5.82
CA GLY A 2 -15.34 -9.76 4.65
C GLY A 2 -15.37 -8.25 4.96
N LYS A 3 -14.38 -7.50 4.45
CA LYS A 3 -14.35 -6.04 4.58
C LYS A 3 -15.62 -5.45 3.92
N ARG A 4 -16.41 -4.67 4.66
CA ARG A 4 -17.62 -4.00 4.13
C ARG A 4 -17.19 -2.99 3.07
N LYS A 5 -17.86 -3.00 1.91
CA LYS A 5 -17.63 -2.06 0.81
C LYS A 5 -18.91 -1.29 0.51
N TYR A 6 -18.75 -0.10 -0.05
CA TYR A 6 -19.84 0.72 -0.58
C TYR A 6 -19.68 0.80 -2.09
N TYR A 7 -20.78 0.85 -2.83
CA TYR A 7 -20.75 0.77 -4.29
C TYR A 7 -21.40 2.00 -4.87
N VAL A 8 -20.67 2.72 -5.71
CA VAL A 8 -21.22 3.85 -6.46
C VAL A 8 -21.61 3.36 -7.82
N VAL A 9 -22.83 3.68 -8.25
CA VAL A 9 -23.32 3.50 -9.61
C VAL A 9 -23.52 4.90 -10.20
N TRP A 10 -22.70 5.27 -11.17
CA TRP A 10 -22.89 6.51 -11.95
C TRP A 10 -23.78 6.27 -13.17
N GLN A 11 -23.71 5.07 -13.77
CA GLN A 11 -24.53 4.67 -14.91
C GLN A 11 -25.06 3.25 -14.70
N GLY A 12 -26.39 3.11 -14.75
CA GLY A 12 -27.12 1.89 -14.47
C GLY A 12 -28.62 2.16 -14.41
N ARG A 13 -29.43 1.19 -13.98
CA ARG A 13 -30.89 1.37 -13.84
C ARG A 13 -31.27 2.51 -12.90
N ARG A 14 -30.57 2.61 -11.77
CA ARG A 14 -30.69 3.71 -10.79
C ARG A 14 -29.29 4.09 -10.32
N PRO A 15 -28.78 5.29 -10.68
CA PRO A 15 -27.55 5.81 -10.11
C PRO A 15 -27.69 6.10 -8.61
N GLY A 16 -26.61 5.89 -7.85
CA GLY A 16 -26.60 6.10 -6.40
C GLY A 16 -25.48 5.34 -5.68
N VAL A 17 -25.49 5.44 -4.35
CA VAL A 17 -24.56 4.75 -3.46
C VAL A 17 -25.30 3.61 -2.74
N TYR A 18 -24.73 2.41 -2.81
CA TYR A 18 -25.29 1.17 -2.27
C TYR A 18 -24.38 0.56 -1.21
N ALA A 19 -24.98 -0.06 -0.19
CA ALA A 19 -24.24 -0.64 0.94
C ALA A 19 -23.89 -2.12 0.73
N THR A 20 -24.48 -2.76 -0.27
CA THR A 20 -24.25 -4.17 -0.60
C THR A 20 -24.03 -4.39 -2.09
N TRP A 21 -23.27 -5.44 -2.42
CA TRP A 21 -23.11 -5.84 -3.81
C TRP A 21 -24.44 -6.21 -4.46
N ALA A 22 -25.34 -6.90 -3.74
CA ALA A 22 -26.63 -7.31 -4.29
C ALA A 22 -27.48 -6.12 -4.79
N GLU A 23 -27.52 -5.04 -4.02
CA GLU A 23 -28.21 -3.80 -4.41
C GLU A 23 -27.57 -3.14 -5.64
N CYS A 24 -26.23 -3.07 -5.65
CA CYS A 24 -25.45 -2.55 -6.78
C CYS A 24 -25.65 -3.41 -8.05
N GLU A 25 -25.51 -4.73 -7.93
CA GLU A 25 -25.65 -5.70 -9.02
C GLU A 25 -27.02 -5.58 -9.68
N ALA A 26 -28.09 -5.43 -8.89
CA ALA A 26 -29.43 -5.21 -9.42
C ALA A 26 -29.52 -3.97 -10.33
N GLN A 27 -28.67 -2.96 -10.12
CA GLN A 27 -28.66 -1.75 -10.96
C GLN A 27 -27.80 -1.89 -12.22
N VAL A 28 -26.75 -2.71 -12.20
CA VAL A 28 -25.73 -2.75 -13.26
C VAL A 28 -25.79 -4.01 -14.12
N LYS A 29 -26.28 -5.13 -13.58
CA LYS A 29 -26.28 -6.42 -14.28
C LYS A 29 -27.12 -6.37 -15.56
N GLY A 30 -26.51 -6.66 -16.70
CA GLY A 30 -27.17 -6.61 -18.01
C GLY A 30 -27.56 -5.21 -18.48
N TYR A 31 -27.05 -4.15 -17.84
CA TYR A 31 -27.22 -2.77 -18.31
C TYR A 31 -26.06 -2.39 -19.23
N PRO A 32 -26.29 -1.94 -20.48
CA PRO A 32 -25.24 -1.52 -21.40
C PRO A 32 -24.38 -0.38 -20.82
N ASP A 33 -23.06 -0.51 -20.89
CA ASP A 33 -22.09 0.49 -20.42
C ASP A 33 -22.28 0.92 -18.95
N ALA A 34 -22.67 0.00 -18.08
CA ALA A 34 -22.82 0.30 -16.66
C ALA A 34 -21.50 0.78 -16.04
N LYS A 35 -21.53 1.93 -15.35
CA LYS A 35 -20.39 2.54 -14.68
C LYS A 35 -20.58 2.46 -13.17
N TYR A 36 -19.77 1.63 -12.52
CA TYR A 36 -19.79 1.46 -11.08
C TYR A 36 -18.39 1.18 -10.51
N LYS A 37 -18.20 1.47 -9.22
CA LYS A 37 -16.96 1.15 -8.49
C LYS A 37 -17.24 0.96 -7.00
N ALA A 38 -16.45 0.10 -6.36
CA ALA A 38 -16.49 -0.09 -4.92
C ALA A 38 -15.51 0.84 -4.19
N PHE A 39 -15.92 1.33 -3.03
CA PHE A 39 -15.18 2.21 -2.13
C PHE A 39 -15.14 1.62 -0.72
N PRO A 40 -14.09 1.90 0.06
CA PRO A 40 -13.94 1.30 1.39
C PRO A 40 -14.86 1.95 2.43
N THR A 41 -15.22 3.22 2.26
CA THR A 41 -16.09 3.96 3.20
C THR A 41 -17.29 4.59 2.50
N ARG A 42 -18.37 4.81 3.27
CA ARG A 42 -19.56 5.49 2.78
C ARG A 42 -19.25 6.92 2.35
N ALA A 43 -18.45 7.64 3.15
CA ALA A 43 -18.04 9.00 2.86
C ALA A 43 -17.30 9.11 1.51
N MET A 44 -16.39 8.16 1.22
CA MET A 44 -15.72 8.12 -0.08
C MET A 44 -16.66 7.80 -1.23
N ALA A 45 -17.60 6.88 -1.02
CA ALA A 45 -18.60 6.56 -2.03
C ALA A 45 -19.49 7.77 -2.33
N GLU A 46 -19.94 8.48 -1.30
CA GLU A 46 -20.73 9.71 -1.43
C GLU A 46 -19.93 10.83 -2.11
N ALA A 47 -18.67 11.03 -1.73
CA ALA A 47 -17.79 12.00 -2.38
C ALA A 47 -17.55 11.66 -3.86
N ALA A 48 -17.28 10.39 -4.17
CA ALA A 48 -17.06 9.93 -5.54
C ALA A 48 -18.32 10.01 -6.41
N PHE A 49 -19.50 9.80 -5.83
CA PHE A 49 -20.78 9.95 -6.53
C PHE A 49 -21.03 11.38 -7.00
N HIS A 50 -20.54 12.39 -6.28
CA HIS A 50 -20.59 13.80 -6.71
C HIS A 50 -19.52 14.14 -7.77
N GLY A 51 -18.53 13.28 -8.01
CA GLY A 51 -17.50 13.43 -9.03
C GLY A 51 -17.84 12.74 -10.36
N LYS A 52 -16.89 12.74 -11.30
CA LYS A 52 -17.06 12.08 -12.60
C LYS A 52 -16.57 10.63 -12.53
N SER A 53 -17.30 9.72 -13.18
CA SER A 53 -16.95 8.30 -13.20
C SER A 53 -15.57 8.02 -13.82
N GLU A 54 -15.14 8.87 -14.74
CA GLU A 54 -13.86 8.82 -15.46
C GLU A 54 -12.65 9.06 -14.54
N ASP A 55 -12.85 9.75 -13.41
CA ASP A 55 -11.81 9.96 -12.40
C ASP A 55 -11.52 8.65 -11.63
N PHE A 56 -12.44 7.67 -11.68
CA PHE A 56 -12.40 6.45 -10.87
C PHE A 56 -12.34 5.17 -11.69
N ILE A 57 -12.93 5.15 -12.89
CA ILE A 57 -13.04 3.96 -13.75
C ILE A 57 -11.91 4.01 -14.79
N GLY A 58 -11.18 2.90 -14.93
CA GLY A 58 -10.07 2.77 -15.89
C GLY A 58 -8.71 3.27 -15.37
N GLN A 59 -8.67 4.00 -14.25
CA GLN A 59 -7.42 4.22 -13.53
C GLN A 59 -7.01 2.92 -12.83
N LYS A 60 -5.71 2.58 -12.89
CA LYS A 60 -5.13 1.49 -12.07
C LYS A 60 -5.64 1.68 -10.65
N GLU A 61 -6.32 0.66 -10.14
CA GLU A 61 -6.93 0.67 -8.82
C GLU A 61 -5.96 1.30 -7.81
N ASN A 62 -6.45 2.25 -7.00
CA ASN A 62 -5.80 2.82 -5.81
C ASN A 62 -5.06 4.16 -5.93
N ALA A 63 -4.83 4.76 -7.10
CA ALA A 63 -3.95 5.94 -7.16
C ALA A 63 -4.42 7.14 -6.30
N GLN A 64 -5.73 7.30 -6.08
CA GLN A 64 -6.28 8.54 -5.51
C GLN A 64 -7.50 8.38 -4.60
N VAL A 65 -7.92 7.16 -4.26
CA VAL A 65 -9.10 6.96 -3.38
C VAL A 65 -8.92 7.66 -2.04
N TRP A 66 -7.70 7.67 -1.52
CA TRP A 66 -7.30 8.37 -0.30
C TRP A 66 -7.51 9.89 -0.34
N LEU A 67 -7.59 10.53 -1.52
CA LEU A 67 -7.91 11.97 -1.66
C LEU A 67 -9.36 12.28 -1.25
N LEU A 68 -10.25 11.28 -1.30
CA LEU A 68 -11.64 11.41 -0.88
C LEU A 68 -11.83 11.14 0.62
N ALA A 69 -10.76 10.79 1.34
CA ALA A 69 -10.84 10.55 2.78
C ALA A 69 -11.11 11.87 3.52
N PRO A 70 -11.98 11.89 4.54
CA PRO A 70 -12.14 13.07 5.40
C PRO A 70 -10.82 13.52 6.04
N GLU A 71 -9.97 12.56 6.39
CA GLU A 71 -8.61 12.77 6.89
C GLU A 71 -7.62 12.03 5.98
N PRO A 72 -7.09 12.68 4.93
CA PRO A 72 -6.14 12.06 4.01
C PRO A 72 -4.74 11.89 4.65
N PRO A 73 -3.89 11.00 4.11
CA PRO A 73 -2.49 10.90 4.53
C PRO A 73 -1.75 12.23 4.33
N LEU A 74 -0.74 12.48 5.16
CA LEU A 74 0.14 13.64 5.01
C LEU A 74 0.95 13.51 3.72
N THR A 75 1.04 14.59 2.94
CA THR A 75 1.84 14.66 1.71
C THR A 75 2.74 15.92 1.70
N PRO A 76 3.91 15.89 1.03
CA PRO A 76 4.50 14.74 0.32
C PRO A 76 4.93 13.61 1.27
N CYS A 77 4.84 12.36 0.82
CA CYS A 77 5.23 11.19 1.61
C CYS A 77 5.71 10.03 0.74
N LEU A 78 6.33 9.04 1.38
CA LEU A 78 6.63 7.75 0.76
C LEU A 78 5.70 6.67 1.31
N CYS A 79 5.07 5.93 0.42
CA CYS A 79 4.36 4.69 0.71
C CYS A 79 5.24 3.51 0.30
N VAL A 80 5.38 2.51 1.15
CA VAL A 80 6.17 1.31 0.86
C VAL A 80 5.34 0.05 1.05
N ASP A 81 5.64 -0.96 0.25
CA ASP A 81 5.01 -2.28 0.29
C ASP A 81 5.99 -3.33 -0.23
N ALA A 82 5.72 -4.58 0.12
CA ALA A 82 6.42 -5.75 -0.37
C ALA A 82 5.45 -6.86 -0.80
N ALA A 83 5.94 -7.67 -1.74
CA ALA A 83 5.28 -8.89 -2.17
C ALA A 83 6.20 -10.10 -2.01
N CYS A 84 5.61 -11.23 -1.66
CA CYS A 84 6.30 -12.51 -1.55
C CYS A 84 5.49 -13.62 -2.21
N SER A 85 6.09 -14.34 -3.15
CA SER A 85 5.44 -15.46 -3.86
C SER A 85 5.75 -16.78 -3.15
N GLY A 86 4.85 -17.24 -2.29
CA GLY A 86 5.07 -18.41 -1.41
C GLY A 86 5.74 -18.05 -0.09
N VAL A 87 5.78 -18.97 0.88
CA VAL A 87 6.32 -18.71 2.23
C VAL A 87 7.13 -19.92 2.73
N PRO A 88 8.48 -19.84 2.79
CA PRO A 88 9.33 -18.80 2.22
C PRO A 88 9.31 -18.77 0.68
N GLY A 89 9.56 -17.62 0.07
CA GLY A 89 9.51 -17.44 -1.39
C GLY A 89 10.32 -16.23 -1.89
N PRO A 90 10.30 -15.96 -3.20
CA PRO A 90 10.92 -14.75 -3.75
C PRO A 90 10.21 -13.49 -3.24
N VAL A 91 10.99 -12.52 -2.74
CA VAL A 91 10.53 -11.27 -2.13
C VAL A 91 10.96 -10.07 -2.97
N GLU A 92 10.00 -9.22 -3.35
CA GLU A 92 10.25 -7.92 -3.94
C GLU A 92 9.60 -6.81 -3.11
N TYR A 93 10.12 -5.59 -3.20
CA TYR A 93 9.59 -4.44 -2.47
C TYR A 93 9.82 -3.14 -3.21
N ARG A 94 8.98 -2.13 -2.96
CA ARG A 94 9.05 -0.84 -3.65
C ARG A 94 8.60 0.33 -2.79
N GLY A 95 8.94 1.54 -3.26
CA GLY A 95 8.52 2.80 -2.67
C GLY A 95 7.86 3.69 -3.71
N VAL A 96 6.70 4.24 -3.37
CA VAL A 96 5.91 5.13 -4.21
C VAL A 96 5.75 6.47 -3.50
N ARG A 97 6.05 7.56 -4.19
CA ARG A 97 5.88 8.93 -3.69
C ARG A 97 4.45 9.40 -3.92
N LEU A 98 3.85 10.00 -2.89
CA LEU A 98 2.61 10.77 -3.01
C LEU A 98 2.90 12.28 -2.95
N PRO A 99 2.08 13.11 -3.61
CA PRO A 99 0.84 12.76 -4.32
C PRO A 99 1.02 12.23 -5.76
N GLU A 100 2.22 12.28 -6.32
CA GLU A 100 2.46 12.06 -7.75
C GLU A 100 2.27 10.59 -8.21
N GLY A 101 2.35 9.63 -7.29
CA GLY A 101 2.26 8.20 -7.58
C GLY A 101 3.51 7.62 -8.25
N GLU A 102 4.64 8.34 -8.19
CA GLU A 102 5.90 7.93 -8.81
C GLU A 102 6.57 6.81 -8.01
N GLN A 103 6.94 5.70 -8.65
CA GLN A 103 7.79 4.68 -8.03
C GLN A 103 9.24 5.17 -7.96
N VAL A 104 9.70 5.52 -6.76
CA VAL A 104 11.05 6.07 -6.54
C VAL A 104 12.13 4.98 -6.36
N PHE A 105 11.71 3.76 -6.00
CA PHE A 105 12.58 2.57 -6.00
C PHE A 105 11.77 1.29 -6.08
N HIS A 106 12.39 0.22 -6.61
CA HIS A 106 11.89 -1.16 -6.59
C HIS A 106 13.10 -2.10 -6.56
N GLN A 107 13.03 -3.15 -5.76
CA GLN A 107 14.10 -4.11 -5.52
C GLN A 107 13.55 -5.55 -5.49
N GLY A 108 14.37 -6.50 -5.93
CA GLY A 108 14.03 -7.92 -5.98
C GLY A 108 13.60 -8.41 -7.38
N PRO A 109 13.06 -9.63 -7.48
CA PRO A 109 12.81 -10.55 -6.35
C PRO A 109 14.10 -11.17 -5.80
N PHE A 110 14.24 -11.19 -4.47
CA PHE A 110 15.30 -11.91 -3.76
C PHE A 110 14.77 -13.26 -3.27
N PRO A 111 15.51 -14.36 -3.43
CA PRO A 111 15.04 -15.69 -3.06
C PRO A 111 14.92 -15.89 -1.54
N GLY A 112 13.99 -16.77 -1.15
CA GLY A 112 13.94 -17.40 0.17
C GLY A 112 13.66 -16.46 1.34
N GLY A 113 12.71 -15.52 1.18
CA GLY A 113 12.26 -14.60 2.22
C GLY A 113 10.77 -14.73 2.56
N THR A 114 10.25 -13.75 3.29
CA THR A 114 8.82 -13.60 3.60
C THR A 114 8.38 -12.17 3.35
N ASN A 115 7.06 -11.95 3.27
CA ASN A 115 6.49 -10.61 3.11
C ASN A 115 7.02 -9.63 4.17
N ASN A 116 7.10 -10.06 5.44
CA ASN A 116 7.58 -9.22 6.54
C ASN A 116 9.05 -8.79 6.38
N ILE A 117 9.90 -9.63 5.80
CA ILE A 117 11.28 -9.23 5.48
C ILE A 117 11.27 -8.14 4.41
N GLY A 118 10.47 -8.31 3.36
CA GLY A 118 10.31 -7.32 2.30
C GLY A 118 9.82 -5.98 2.85
N GLU A 119 8.76 -5.99 3.65
CA GLU A 119 8.19 -4.80 4.30
C GLU A 119 9.22 -4.05 5.16
N PHE A 120 10.01 -4.80 5.94
CA PHE A 120 11.09 -4.23 6.75
C PHE A 120 12.15 -3.57 5.87
N LEU A 121 12.61 -4.26 4.83
CA LEU A 121 13.60 -3.71 3.90
C LEU A 121 13.08 -2.48 3.17
N ALA A 122 11.80 -2.47 2.78
CA ALA A 122 11.16 -1.35 2.10
C ALA A 122 11.16 -0.09 2.97
N LEU A 123 10.80 -0.23 4.26
CA LEU A 123 10.83 0.88 5.22
C LEU A 123 12.25 1.43 5.43
N VAL A 124 13.25 0.56 5.62
CA VAL A 124 14.63 1.01 5.80
C VAL A 124 15.18 1.66 4.53
N HIS A 125 14.85 1.14 3.36
CA HIS A 125 15.21 1.76 2.07
C HIS A 125 14.59 3.16 1.95
N ALA A 126 13.30 3.33 2.27
CA ALA A 126 12.66 4.64 2.25
C ALA A 126 13.33 5.64 3.21
N LEU A 127 13.69 5.21 4.43
CA LEU A 127 14.41 6.05 5.38
C LEU A 127 15.80 6.46 4.85
N ALA A 128 16.56 5.53 4.29
CA ALA A 128 17.85 5.82 3.67
C ALA A 128 17.72 6.79 2.49
N TRP A 129 16.74 6.56 1.62
CA TRP A 129 16.46 7.41 0.46
C TRP A 129 16.09 8.84 0.84
N LEU A 130 15.29 9.01 1.90
CA LEU A 130 14.90 10.32 2.45
C LEU A 130 16.09 11.01 3.14
N ASN A 131 16.89 10.26 3.89
CA ASN A 131 18.08 10.77 4.57
C ASN A 131 19.12 11.31 3.57
N GLU A 132 19.41 10.58 2.49
CA GLU A 132 20.31 11.03 1.41
C GLU A 132 19.87 12.36 0.78
N ARG A 133 18.55 12.56 0.69
CA ARG A 133 17.93 13.77 0.13
C ARG A 133 17.63 14.85 1.15
N ARG A 134 17.91 14.60 2.43
CA ARG A 134 17.62 15.50 3.56
C ARG A 134 16.15 15.90 3.62
N LEU A 135 15.26 14.95 3.36
CA LEU A 135 13.80 15.14 3.43
C LEU A 135 13.25 14.56 4.74
N ASP A 136 12.31 15.27 5.36
CA ASP A 136 11.66 14.91 6.63
C ASP A 136 10.27 14.29 6.43
N TRP A 137 9.94 13.90 5.19
CA TRP A 137 8.64 13.38 4.81
C TRP A 137 8.27 12.12 5.61
N PRO A 138 6.98 11.91 5.94
CA PRO A 138 6.53 10.69 6.58
C PRO A 138 6.68 9.49 5.63
N VAL A 139 6.88 8.31 6.22
CA VAL A 139 6.87 7.02 5.53
C VAL A 139 5.69 6.20 6.03
N TYR A 140 4.88 5.70 5.09
CA TYR A 140 3.74 4.85 5.35
C TYR A 140 4.02 3.40 4.92
N SER A 141 3.70 2.45 5.79
CA SER A 141 3.56 1.02 5.47
C SER A 141 2.25 0.54 6.08
N ASP A 142 1.61 -0.45 5.46
CA ASP A 142 0.44 -1.09 6.05
C ASP A 142 0.81 -2.27 6.98
N SER A 143 2.10 -2.59 7.14
CA SER A 143 2.61 -3.67 7.98
C SER A 143 2.94 -3.21 9.41
N HIS A 144 2.12 -3.64 10.38
CA HIS A 144 2.43 -3.43 11.80
C HIS A 144 3.73 -4.12 12.22
N THR A 145 4.00 -5.31 11.69
CA THR A 145 5.20 -6.09 12.01
C THR A 145 6.47 -5.35 11.59
N ALA A 146 6.51 -4.85 10.37
CA ALA A 146 7.69 -4.17 9.85
C ALA A 146 7.93 -2.82 10.54
N LEU A 147 6.86 -2.05 10.82
CA LEU A 147 6.96 -0.84 11.63
C LEU A 147 7.56 -1.14 13.01
N ALA A 148 7.16 -2.24 13.65
CA ALA A 148 7.72 -2.66 14.94
C ALA A 148 9.19 -3.09 14.81
N TRP A 149 9.57 -3.80 13.75
CA TRP A 149 10.95 -4.24 13.50
C TRP A 149 11.90 -3.08 13.25
N VAL A 150 11.47 -2.07 12.47
CA VAL A 150 12.26 -0.85 12.23
C VAL A 150 12.45 -0.06 13.52
N ARG A 151 11.39 0.12 14.33
CA ARG A 151 11.50 0.76 15.65
C ARG A 151 12.44 0.02 16.60
N ALA A 152 12.51 -1.31 16.48
CA ALA A 152 13.43 -2.15 17.24
C ALA A 152 14.85 -2.21 16.65
N GLY A 153 15.09 -1.64 15.47
CA GLY A 153 16.39 -1.73 14.77
C GLY A 153 16.74 -3.14 14.28
N LYS A 154 15.77 -4.07 14.21
CA LYS A 154 16.05 -5.49 14.04
C LYS A 154 14.98 -6.22 13.23
N CYS A 155 15.40 -6.97 12.22
CA CYS A 155 14.57 -7.90 11.48
C CYS A 155 14.43 -9.21 12.27
N ARG A 156 13.27 -9.42 12.91
CA ARG A 156 13.01 -10.58 13.79
C ARG A 156 12.36 -11.73 13.02
N THR A 157 13.04 -12.20 11.98
CA THR A 157 12.58 -13.31 11.14
C THR A 157 13.09 -14.67 11.62
N ASP A 158 12.27 -15.71 11.47
CA ASP A 158 12.62 -17.11 11.74
C ASP A 158 13.08 -17.87 10.48
N VAL A 159 13.17 -17.20 9.32
CA VAL A 159 13.65 -17.81 8.07
C VAL A 159 15.09 -18.29 8.25
N VAL A 160 15.31 -19.58 7.98
CA VAL A 160 16.63 -20.20 8.03
C VAL A 160 17.52 -19.64 6.91
N ARG A 161 18.75 -19.29 7.24
CA ARG A 161 19.75 -18.81 6.27
C ARG A 161 20.28 -19.98 5.45
N THR A 162 20.30 -19.81 4.13
CA THR A 162 20.83 -20.77 3.17
C THR A 162 21.72 -20.05 2.15
N PRO A 163 22.54 -20.76 1.37
CA PRO A 163 23.30 -20.14 0.29
C PRO A 163 22.42 -19.39 -0.71
N GLU A 164 21.21 -19.89 -0.97
CA GLU A 164 20.27 -19.31 -1.93
C GLU A 164 19.77 -17.94 -1.46
N ASN A 165 19.40 -17.79 -0.19
CA ASN A 165 18.87 -16.52 0.36
C ASN A 165 19.95 -15.59 0.95
N ALA A 166 21.24 -15.92 0.76
CA ALA A 166 22.34 -15.09 1.21
C ALA A 166 22.26 -13.61 0.73
N PRO A 167 21.85 -13.30 -0.52
CA PRO A 167 21.69 -11.91 -0.95
C PRO A 167 20.63 -11.14 -0.15
N LEU A 168 19.51 -11.80 0.20
CA LEU A 168 18.45 -11.18 1.01
C LEU A 168 18.97 -10.87 2.42
N PHE A 169 19.68 -11.80 3.04
CA PHE A 169 20.22 -11.58 4.39
C PHE A 169 21.38 -10.60 4.43
N ALA A 170 22.14 -10.44 3.34
CA ALA A 170 23.10 -9.35 3.20
C ALA A 170 22.40 -7.97 3.21
N LEU A 171 21.23 -7.85 2.56
CA LEU A 171 20.42 -6.64 2.63
C LEU A 171 19.86 -6.40 4.03
N VAL A 172 19.38 -7.44 4.71
CA VAL A 172 18.92 -7.34 6.11
C VAL A 172 20.04 -6.85 7.01
N ALA A 173 21.24 -7.41 6.90
CA ALA A 173 22.39 -6.98 7.71
C ALA A 173 22.75 -5.51 7.45
N ARG A 174 22.75 -5.07 6.19
CA ARG A 174 22.98 -3.66 5.83
C ARG A 174 21.89 -2.74 6.37
N ALA A 175 20.62 -3.17 6.32
CA ALA A 175 19.51 -2.40 6.85
C ALA A 175 19.59 -2.22 8.37
N GLU A 176 19.91 -3.29 9.11
CA GLU A 176 20.11 -3.23 10.56
C GLU A 176 21.30 -2.33 10.94
N ALA A 177 22.43 -2.45 10.22
CA ALA A 177 23.59 -1.59 10.43
C ALA A 177 23.24 -0.11 10.17
N TRP A 178 22.51 0.18 9.08
CA TRP A 178 22.08 1.54 8.77
C TRP A 178 21.21 2.13 9.88
N LEU A 179 20.25 1.38 10.40
CA LEU A 179 19.39 1.82 11.51
C LEU A 179 20.17 2.07 12.81
N ALA A 180 21.24 1.32 13.07
CA ALA A 180 22.09 1.52 14.24
C ALA A 180 22.90 2.83 14.15
N GLU A 181 23.31 3.22 12.94
CA GLU A 181 24.13 4.40 12.69
C GLU A 181 23.29 5.67 12.45
N HIS A 182 22.02 5.52 12.03
CA HIS A 182 21.17 6.63 11.62
C HIS A 182 19.87 6.67 12.46
N PRO A 183 19.78 7.58 13.45
CA PRO A 183 18.55 7.78 14.20
C PRO A 183 17.39 8.14 13.27
N VAL A 184 16.27 7.42 13.39
CA VAL A 184 15.07 7.63 12.56
C VAL A 184 14.43 8.97 12.92
N ARG A 185 14.53 9.95 12.01
CA ARG A 185 13.92 11.29 12.17
C ARG A 185 12.54 11.40 11.53
N ASN A 186 12.33 10.70 10.42
CA ASN A 186 11.08 10.70 9.69
C ASN A 186 9.96 10.00 10.48
N SER A 187 8.74 10.53 10.36
CA SER A 187 7.57 9.93 11.00
C SER A 187 7.19 8.62 10.30
N LEU A 188 7.33 7.49 11.00
CA LEU A 188 6.86 6.19 10.55
C LEU A 188 5.39 5.97 10.93
N ARG A 189 4.52 5.88 9.93
CA ARG A 189 3.06 5.84 10.11
C ARG A 189 2.46 4.56 9.54
N LYS A 190 1.40 4.08 10.19
CA LYS A 190 0.58 2.98 9.66
C LYS A 190 -0.34 3.54 8.58
N TRP A 191 -0.34 2.94 7.40
CA TRP A 191 -1.35 3.22 6.38
C TRP A 191 -2.70 2.68 6.84
N ASP A 192 -3.72 3.54 6.85
CA ASP A 192 -5.08 3.13 7.19
C ASP A 192 -5.78 2.54 5.97
N THR A 193 -5.57 1.23 5.76
CA THR A 193 -6.18 0.50 4.64
C THR A 193 -7.71 0.53 4.66
N GLN A 194 -8.32 0.74 5.84
CA GLN A 194 -9.78 0.82 5.97
C GLN A 194 -10.29 2.20 5.54
N ALA A 195 -9.60 3.25 5.94
CA ALA A 195 -9.97 4.62 5.57
C ALA A 195 -9.59 4.94 4.13
N TRP A 196 -8.41 4.52 3.67
CA TRP A 196 -7.76 5.05 2.46
C TRP A 196 -7.73 4.10 1.26
N GLY A 197 -8.13 2.83 1.46
CA GLY A 197 -7.96 1.77 0.46
C GLY A 197 -6.57 1.13 0.53
N GLU A 198 -6.25 0.27 -0.45
CA GLU A 198 -4.92 -0.36 -0.49
C GLU A 198 -3.83 0.71 -0.65
N ILE A 199 -2.66 0.45 -0.06
CA ILE A 199 -1.55 1.40 -0.07
C ILE A 199 -1.08 1.64 -1.53
N PRO A 200 -0.67 2.85 -1.93
CA PRO A 200 -0.25 3.13 -3.31
C PRO A 200 0.92 2.25 -3.81
N ALA A 201 1.72 1.70 -2.89
CA ALA A 201 2.78 0.77 -3.20
C ALA A 201 2.30 -0.69 -3.36
N ASP A 202 1.02 -1.02 -3.16
CA ASP A 202 0.48 -2.40 -3.23
C ASP A 202 0.72 -3.06 -4.59
N PHE A 203 1.35 -4.24 -4.61
CA PHE A 203 1.69 -4.96 -5.86
C PHE A 203 0.50 -5.49 -6.66
N GLY A 204 -0.73 -5.45 -6.11
CA GLY A 204 -1.95 -5.90 -6.79
C GLY A 204 -2.04 -7.42 -6.98
N ARG A 205 -1.24 -8.19 -6.24
CA ARG A 205 -1.18 -9.65 -6.32
C ARG A 205 -1.56 -10.22 -4.95
N LYS A 206 -2.86 -10.36 -4.70
CA LYS A 206 -3.42 -11.08 -3.53
C LYS A 206 -4.08 -12.36 -3.99
#